data_AF-A7RTM4-F1
#
_entry.id   AF-A7RTM4-F1
#
_cell.length_a   1.000
_cell.length_b   1.000
_cell.length_c   1.000
_cell.angle_alpha   90.00
_cell.angle_beta   90.00
_cell.angle_gamma   90.00
#
_symmetry.space_group_name_H-M   'P 1'
#
loop_
_entity.id
_entity.type
_entity.pdbx_description
1 polymer ?
#
loop_
_entity_poly.entity_id
_entity_poly.type
_entity_poly.pdbx_seq_one_letter_code
_entity_poly.pdbx_strand_id
1 'polypeptide(L)' 'LAVDPRLWTREDVTSWLRWISEAYSLENVKLDRFEMNGKALCLMTLDMFLYRVPEGGRVLYHDFQRRLR' A
#
# COMPACT_ATOMS: atom_id res chain seq x y z
N LEU A 1 11.80 -3.92 5.03
CA LEU A 1 10.54 -3.45 5.64
C LEU A 1 10.37 -4.16 6.97
N ALA A 2 9.94 -3.45 8.02
CA ALA A 2 9.57 -4.12 9.28
C ALA A 2 8.51 -5.20 9.02
N VAL A 3 8.54 -6.30 9.78
CA VAL A 3 7.64 -7.45 9.55
C VAL A 3 6.18 -7.04 9.77
N ASP A 4 5.91 -6.27 10.82
CA ASP A 4 4.56 -5.80 11.14
C ASP A 4 4.24 -4.48 10.40
N PRO A 5 3.27 -4.47 9.47
CA PRO A 5 2.87 -3.26 8.77
C PRO A 5 2.34 -2.15 9.68
N ARG A 6 1.88 -2.47 10.90
CA ARG A 6 1.46 -1.45 11.88
C ARG A 6 2.61 -0.60 12.40
N LEU A 7 3.86 -1.05 12.20
CA LEU A 7 5.08 -0.35 12.60
C LEU A 7 5.73 0.41 11.43
N TRP A 8 5.19 0.32 10.21
CA TRP A 8 5.76 0.98 9.05
C TRP A 8 5.76 2.49 9.21
N THR A 9 6.91 3.09 8.95
CA THR A 9 7.07 4.52 8.70
C THR A 9 6.44 4.92 7.36
N ARG A 10 6.42 6.21 7.04
CA ARG A 10 5.99 6.67 5.71
C ARG A 10 6.93 6.17 4.61
N GLU A 11 8.22 6.12 4.92
CA GLU A 11 9.27 5.64 4.03
C GLU A 11 9.15 4.13 3.78
N ASP A 12 8.74 3.36 4.79
CA ASP A 12 8.39 1.93 4.64
C ASP A 12 7.16 1.75 3.72
N VAL A 13 6.10 2.54 3.90
CA VAL A 13 4.91 2.51 3.01
C VAL A 13 5.31 2.83 1.56
N THR A 14 6.17 3.84 1.37
CA THR A 14 6.69 4.21 0.06
C THR A 14 7.50 3.07 -0.58
N SER A 15 8.34 2.42 0.22
CA SER A 15 9.16 1.29 -0.23
C SER A 15 8.30 0.07 -0.57
N TRP A 16 7.25 -0.20 0.21
CA TRP A 16 6.26 -1.24 -0.10
C TRP A 16 5.53 -0.96 -1.42
N LEU A 17 5.05 0.27 -1.63
CA LEU A 17 4.38 0.67 -2.87
C LEU A 17 5.27 0.49 -4.10
N ARG A 18 6.57 0.82 -4.01
CA ARG A 18 7.53 0.59 -5.10
C ARG A 18 7.69 -0.90 -5.38
N TRP A 19 7.94 -1.70 -4.34
CA TRP A 19 8.13 -3.14 -4.45
C TRP A 19 6.92 -3.83 -5.09
N ILE A 20 5.70 -3.53 -4.62
CA ILE A 20 4.50 -4.20 -5.14
C ILE A 20 4.14 -3.72 -6.54
N SER A 21 4.42 -2.46 -6.87
CA SER A 21 4.19 -1.95 -8.22
C SER A 21 5.09 -2.65 -9.24
N GLU A 22 6.35 -2.90 -8.88
CA GLU A 22 7.26 -3.67 -9.72
C GLU A 22 6.83 -5.15 -9.80
N ALA A 23 6.55 -5.78 -8.66
CA ALA A 23 6.22 -7.20 -8.58
C ALA A 23 4.95 -7.59 -9.36
N TYR A 24 3.98 -6.68 -9.50
CA TYR A 24 2.72 -6.91 -10.21
C TYR A 24 2.57 -6.06 -11.47
N SER A 25 3.63 -5.36 -11.89
CA SER A 25 3.59 -4.43 -13.03
C SER A 25 2.43 -3.44 -12.96
N LEU A 26 2.18 -2.88 -11.75
CA LEU A 26 1.10 -1.92 -11.54
C LEU A 26 1.47 -0.58 -12.17
N GLU A 27 0.66 -0.11 -13.10
CA GLU A 27 0.82 1.20 -13.69
C GLU A 27 0.16 2.29 -12.84
N ASN A 28 0.65 3.53 -12.98
CA ASN A 28 0.01 4.74 -12.42
C ASN A 28 -0.14 4.77 -10.88
N VAL A 29 0.67 4.00 -10.14
CA VAL A 29 0.75 4.10 -8.68
C VAL A 29 1.50 5.38 -8.30
N LYS A 30 0.75 6.42 -7.91
CA LYS A 30 1.32 7.68 -7.46
C LYS A 30 1.61 7.62 -5.95
N LEU A 31 2.90 7.65 -5.58
CA LEU A 31 3.37 7.47 -4.20
C LEU A 31 2.88 8.57 -3.24
N ASP A 32 2.74 9.79 -3.76
CA ASP A 32 2.19 10.96 -3.05
C ASP A 32 0.73 10.77 -2.60
N ARG A 33 -0.04 9.88 -3.23
CA ARG A 33 -1.40 9.53 -2.78
C ARG A 33 -1.42 8.72 -1.49
N PHE A 34 -0.26 8.26 -1.01
CA PHE A 34 -0.08 7.43 0.17
C PHE A 34 0.93 8.03 1.15
N GLU A 35 0.98 9.37 1.30
CA GLU A 35 1.79 10.07 2.30
C GLU A 35 1.31 9.81 3.73
N MET A 36 1.46 8.57 4.19
CA MET A 36 0.99 8.11 5.48
C MET A 36 1.83 6.95 6.00
N ASN A 37 1.73 6.67 7.29
CA ASN A 37 2.39 5.53 7.92
C ASN A 37 1.52 4.28 7.86
N GLY A 38 2.08 3.17 8.34
CA GLY A 38 1.39 1.87 8.38
C GLY A 38 0.09 1.86 9.18
N LYS A 39 0.02 2.61 10.30
CA LYS A 39 -1.21 2.72 11.11
C LYS A 39 -2.35 3.38 10.33
N ALA A 40 -2.06 4.46 9.61
CA ALA A 40 -3.04 5.11 8.75
C ALA A 40 -3.43 4.21 7.57
N LEU A 41 -2.48 3.48 6.99
CA LEU A 41 -2.73 2.51 5.92
C LEU A 41 -3.66 1.36 6.38
N CYS A 42 -3.58 0.96 7.65
CA CYS A 42 -4.51 -0.02 8.25
C CYS A 42 -5.97 0.45 8.30
N LEU A 43 -6.22 1.77 8.28
CA LEU A 43 -7.56 2.34 8.29
C LEU A 43 -8.17 2.45 6.89
N MET A 44 -7.38 2.18 5.84
CA MET A 44 -7.86 2.29 4.46
C MET A 44 -8.73 1.09 4.07
N THR A 45 -9.93 1.40 3.58
CA THR A 45 -10.82 0.40 2.96
C THR A 45 -10.38 0.07 1.54
N LEU A 46 -10.90 -1.04 0.98
CA LEU A 46 -10.68 -1.39 -0.42
C LEU A 46 -11.06 -0.23 -1.36
N ASP A 47 -12.20 0.43 -1.13
CA ASP A 47 -12.64 1.57 -1.96
C ASP A 47 -11.66 2.74 -1.92
N MET A 48 -11.03 2.99 -0.76
CA MET A 48 -10.00 4.02 -0.63
C MET A 48 -8.72 3.69 -1.40
N PHE A 49 -8.38 2.40 -1.56
CA PHE A 49 -7.29 1.96 -2.44
C PHE A 49 -7.69 2.08 -3.91
N LEU A 50 -8.88 1.63 -4.29
CA LEU A 50 -9.40 1.73 -5.66
C LEU A 50 -9.51 3.18 -6.13
N TYR A 51 -9.95 4.08 -5.25
CA TYR A 51 -9.99 5.51 -5.55
C TYR A 51 -8.60 6.07 -5.89
N ARG A 52 -7.55 5.64 -5.16
CA ARG A 52 -6.18 6.10 -5.39
C ARG A 52 -5.53 5.45 -6.60
N VAL A 53 -5.84 4.17 -6.84
CA VAL A 53 -5.28 3.35 -7.92
C VAL A 53 -6.41 2.48 -8.50
N PRO A 54 -7.16 2.95 -9.52
CA PRO A 54 -8.35 2.23 -10.03
C PRO A 54 -8.09 0.78 -10.46
N GLU A 55 -7.04 0.56 -11.25
CA GLU A 55 -6.71 -0.76 -11.81
C GLU A 55 -5.89 -1.63 -10.84
N GLY A 56 -5.12 -1.02 -9.93
CA GLY A 56 -4.17 -1.70 -9.05
C GLY A 56 -4.55 -1.74 -7.57
N GLY A 57 -5.57 -0.98 -7.15
CA GLY A 57 -5.90 -0.78 -5.74
C GLY A 57 -6.31 -2.06 -5.02
N ARG A 58 -6.99 -2.98 -5.72
CA ARG A 58 -7.34 -4.31 -5.19
C ARG A 58 -6.09 -5.14 -4.87
N VAL A 59 -5.06 -5.10 -5.72
CA VAL A 59 -3.79 -5.81 -5.50
C VAL A 59 -3.08 -5.25 -4.27
N LEU A 60 -2.98 -3.92 -4.18
CA LEU A 60 -2.40 -3.22 -3.02
C LEU A 60 -3.10 -3.61 -1.72
N TYR A 61 -4.43 -3.54 -1.69
CA TYR A 61 -5.23 -3.87 -0.50
C TYR A 61 -5.01 -5.31 -0.04
N HIS A 62 -5.10 -6.28 -0.96
CA HIS A 62 -4.95 -7.69 -0.58
C HIS A 62 -3.54 -8.07 -0.13
N ASP A 63 -2.49 -7.52 -0.76
CA ASP A 63 -1.11 -7.74 -0.31
C ASP A 63 -0.91 -7.16 1.09
N PHE A 64 -1.37 -5.93 1.33
CA PHE A 64 -1.26 -5.31 2.66
C PHE A 64 -2.01 -6.11 3.73
N GLN A 65 -3.25 -6.55 3.45
CA GLN A 65 -4.04 -7.36 4.37
C GLN A 65 -3.40 -8.73 4.69
N ARG A 66 -2.66 -9.33 3.74
CA ARG A 66 -1.91 -10.56 3.99
C ARG A 66 -0.74 -10.33 4.95
N ARG A 67 -0.10 -9.17 4.91
CA ARG A 67 1.03 -8.82 5.79
C ARG A 67 0.60 -8.48 7.23
N LEU A 68 -0.69 -8.21 7.46
CA LEU A 68 -1.24 -7.97 8.80
C LEU A 68 -1.56 -9.25 9.58
N ARG A 69 -1.53 -10.41 8.92
CA ARG A 69 -1.83 -11.71 9.52
C ARG A 69 -0.63 -12.34 10.20
#